data_AF-A0A9E1VHL7-F1
#
_entry.id   AF-A0A9E1VHL7-F1
#
_cell.length_a   1.000
_cell.length_b   1.000
_cell.length_c   1.000
_cell.angle_alpha   90.00
_cell.angle_beta   90.00
_cell.angle_gamma   90.00
#
_symmetry.space_group_name_H-M   'P 1'
#
loop_
_entity.id
_entity.type
_entity.pdbx_description
1 polymer ?
#
loop_
_entity_poly.entity_id
_entity_poly.type
_entity_poly.pdbx_seq_one_letter_code
_entity_poly.pdbx_strand_id
1 'polypeptide(L)'
;MPRLALLTTLIAAALLTACTQGSAVRDLEGRRLGQLDWQPIAANEARLSIMDDRARVLSREKVELHSRYMERWSLEGGHLVYEALVSGGFGSESESPSYLHRLYGNDPALQQQGVRFDVDDIRGRRDLTFVVAHSRRVTCFVFVSIFGETSIADSPGNQLLRGGICQPVHAGDPAGDDLDFIGMLENLRVDGNAVLRD
;
A
#
# COMPACT_ATOMS: atom_id res chain seq x y z
N MET A 1 21.73 -28.93 -66.29
CA MET A 1 22.52 -27.88 -65.59
C MET A 1 21.76 -26.57 -65.67
N PRO A 2 21.14 -26.13 -64.56
CA PRO A 2 21.17 -24.72 -64.21
C PRO A 2 21.51 -24.50 -62.72
N ARG A 3 22.24 -23.40 -62.52
CA ARG A 3 22.57 -22.74 -61.25
C ARG A 3 21.32 -22.04 -60.69
N LEU A 4 21.20 -22.01 -59.37
CA LEU A 4 21.04 -20.82 -58.51
C LEU A 4 20.32 -21.22 -57.22
N ALA A 5 21.14 -21.67 -56.26
CA ALA A 5 20.82 -21.55 -54.86
C ALA A 5 21.00 -20.08 -54.47
N LEU A 6 19.97 -19.45 -53.90
CA LEU A 6 20.00 -18.30 -52.98
C LEU A 6 18.61 -17.68 -53.02
N LEU A 7 17.72 -18.09 -52.12
CA LEU A 7 16.56 -17.31 -51.68
C LEU A 7 15.74 -18.20 -50.75
N THR A 8 15.98 -18.07 -49.44
CA THR A 8 14.95 -18.13 -48.37
C THR A 8 15.63 -18.16 -46.99
N THR A 9 16.49 -17.18 -46.71
CA THR A 9 16.95 -16.83 -45.35
C THR A 9 16.42 -15.45 -45.02
N LEU A 10 15.10 -15.29 -44.95
CA LEU A 10 14.43 -14.01 -44.63
C LEU A 10 13.02 -14.22 -44.06
N ILE A 11 12.84 -15.21 -43.17
CA ILE A 11 11.60 -15.38 -42.38
C ILE A 11 11.93 -15.73 -40.91
N ALA A 12 12.94 -15.07 -40.34
CA ALA A 12 13.33 -15.28 -38.94
C ALA A 12 13.56 -13.97 -38.16
N ALA A 13 12.96 -12.86 -38.59
CA ALA A 13 13.12 -11.56 -37.92
C ALA A 13 11.79 -10.84 -37.62
N ALA A 14 10.64 -11.50 -37.77
CA ALA A 14 9.32 -10.87 -37.58
C ALA A 14 8.52 -11.40 -36.37
N LEU A 15 9.12 -12.24 -35.50
CA LEU A 15 8.43 -12.85 -34.36
C LEU A 15 8.98 -12.43 -32.98
N LEU A 16 9.86 -11.43 -32.91
CA LEU A 16 10.37 -10.87 -31.64
C LEU A 16 9.63 -9.60 -31.18
N THR A 17 8.55 -9.19 -31.85
CA THR A 17 7.73 -8.03 -31.44
C THR A 17 6.53 -8.42 -30.56
N ALA A 18 6.48 -9.65 -30.04
CA ALA A 18 5.49 -10.05 -29.05
C ALA A 18 6.05 -9.88 -27.62
N CYS A 19 5.30 -9.12 -26.82
CA CYS A 19 5.40 -8.95 -25.36
C CYS A 19 6.20 -7.77 -24.81
N THR A 20 5.94 -6.56 -25.31
CA THR A 20 5.86 -5.38 -24.42
C THR A 20 4.39 -5.01 -24.24
N GLN A 21 3.59 -5.95 -23.70
CA GLN A 21 2.33 -5.54 -23.07
C GLN A 21 2.72 -4.57 -21.97
N GLY A 22 2.43 -3.29 -22.21
CA GLY A 22 2.86 -2.18 -21.36
C GLY A 22 2.64 -2.52 -19.90
N SER A 23 3.72 -2.42 -19.14
CA SER A 23 3.86 -2.51 -17.68
C SER A 23 3.08 -1.39 -16.97
N ALA A 24 1.86 -1.15 -17.42
CA ALA A 24 0.98 -0.20 -16.80
C ALA A 24 0.48 -0.80 -15.51
N VAL A 25 0.91 -0.21 -14.40
CA VAL A 25 0.46 -0.58 -13.08
C VAL A 25 -1.02 -0.26 -12.99
N ARG A 26 -1.79 -1.14 -12.35
CA ARG A 26 -3.21 -0.95 -12.08
C ARG A 26 -3.42 -0.78 -10.58
N ASP A 27 -4.45 -0.05 -10.20
CA ASP A 27 -4.91 -0.10 -8.81
C ASP A 27 -5.70 -1.39 -8.53
N LEU A 28 -6.18 -1.48 -7.31
CA LEU A 28 -6.91 -2.64 -6.79
C LEU A 28 -8.32 -2.74 -7.37
N GLU A 29 -8.81 -1.65 -7.97
CA GLU A 29 -10.03 -1.59 -8.75
C GLU A 29 -9.78 -1.91 -10.24
N GLY A 30 -8.53 -2.22 -10.60
CA GLY A 30 -8.11 -2.58 -11.96
C GLY A 30 -7.94 -1.38 -12.91
N ARG A 31 -8.05 -0.14 -12.42
CA ARG A 31 -7.85 1.08 -13.22
C ARG A 31 -6.37 1.27 -13.51
N ARG A 32 -6.04 1.68 -14.73
CA ARG A 32 -4.66 1.91 -15.16
C ARG A 32 -4.10 3.17 -14.50
N LEU A 33 -2.97 3.05 -13.81
CA LEU A 33 -2.28 4.12 -13.09
C LEU A 33 -1.18 4.79 -13.93
N GLY A 34 -0.62 4.06 -14.89
CA GLY A 34 0.55 4.51 -15.65
C GLY A 34 1.80 3.75 -15.20
N GLN A 35 2.96 4.36 -15.39
CA GLN A 35 4.24 3.82 -14.93
C GLN A 35 4.54 4.39 -13.55
N LEU A 36 4.78 3.53 -12.57
CA LEU A 36 5.24 3.95 -11.25
C LEU A 36 6.75 4.21 -11.31
N ASP A 37 7.13 5.47 -11.35
CA ASP A 37 8.53 5.91 -11.21
C ASP A 37 8.69 6.56 -9.84
N TRP A 38 9.08 5.76 -8.85
CA TRP A 38 9.22 6.22 -7.48
C TRP A 38 10.46 7.10 -7.33
N GLN A 39 10.27 8.30 -6.81
CA GLN A 39 11.32 9.28 -6.62
C GLN A 39 11.53 9.54 -5.12
N PRO A 40 12.79 9.59 -4.64
CA PRO A 40 13.07 9.97 -3.26
C PRO A 40 12.46 11.34 -2.92
N ILE A 41 11.94 11.50 -1.70
CA ILE A 41 11.43 12.79 -1.21
C ILE A 41 12.12 13.21 0.09
N ALA A 42 12.38 14.51 0.20
CA ALA A 42 12.88 15.09 1.44
C ALA A 42 11.75 15.13 2.49
N ALA A 43 12.11 15.09 3.77
CA ALA A 43 11.13 15.04 4.87
C ALA A 43 10.23 16.29 4.91
N ASN A 44 10.73 17.45 4.51
CA ASN A 44 9.98 18.71 4.45
C ASN A 44 9.09 18.85 3.20
N GLU A 45 9.20 17.92 2.24
CA GLU A 45 8.38 17.87 1.04
C GLU A 45 7.29 16.79 1.10
N ALA A 46 7.38 15.90 2.08
CA ALA A 46 6.41 14.84 2.30
C ALA A 46 5.14 15.39 2.96
N ARG A 47 3.97 14.95 2.49
CA ARG A 47 2.67 15.27 3.08
C ARG A 47 2.42 14.51 4.35
N LEU A 48 2.86 13.25 4.38
CA LEU A 48 2.79 12.43 5.58
C LEU A 48 3.81 12.96 6.62
N SER A 49 3.43 12.98 7.87
CA SER A 49 4.34 13.21 9.00
C SER A 49 3.94 12.35 10.19
N ILE A 50 4.93 11.93 10.96
CA ILE A 50 4.77 11.10 12.16
C ILE A 50 5.23 11.95 13.33
N MET A 51 4.32 12.21 14.28
CA MET A 51 4.64 13.01 15.47
C MET A 51 5.27 12.17 16.60
N ASP A 52 5.34 10.85 16.42
CA ASP A 52 5.97 9.92 17.37
C ASP A 52 7.46 9.75 17.02
N ASP A 53 8.34 10.25 17.90
CA ASP A 53 9.80 10.16 17.77
C ASP A 53 10.34 8.73 17.79
N ARG A 54 9.53 7.74 18.22
CA ARG A 54 9.90 6.32 18.19
C ARG A 54 9.88 5.73 16.77
N ALA A 55 9.14 6.36 15.85
CA ALA A 55 9.01 5.87 14.48
C ALA A 55 10.25 6.21 13.65
N ARG A 56 11.16 5.24 13.49
CA ARG A 56 12.36 5.43 12.67
C ARG A 56 12.06 5.25 11.19
N VAL A 57 12.10 6.35 10.44
CA VAL A 57 11.91 6.34 8.97
C VAL A 57 13.24 6.06 8.25
N LEU A 58 13.25 5.03 7.41
CA LEU A 58 14.42 4.58 6.64
C LEU A 58 14.49 5.24 5.26
N SER A 59 13.35 5.36 4.58
CA SER A 59 13.25 6.01 3.27
C SER A 59 11.85 6.57 3.04
N ARG A 60 11.77 7.54 2.13
CA ARG A 60 10.53 8.12 1.65
C ARG A 60 10.62 8.28 0.14
N GLU A 61 9.57 7.87 -0.54
CA GLU A 61 9.47 7.98 -1.98
C GLU A 61 8.07 8.47 -2.35
N LYS A 62 7.95 9.23 -3.43
CA LYS A 62 6.67 9.61 -4.01
C LYS A 62 6.56 9.19 -5.46
N VAL A 63 5.33 9.20 -5.94
CA VAL A 63 5.03 9.26 -7.37
C VAL A 63 3.83 10.18 -7.58
N GLU A 64 3.93 11.00 -8.61
CA GLU A 64 2.84 11.89 -9.04
C GLU A 64 2.31 11.40 -10.37
N LEU A 65 1.06 10.95 -10.37
CA LEU A 65 0.34 10.50 -11.55
C LEU A 65 -0.73 11.54 -11.88
N HIS A 66 -1.21 11.53 -13.13
CA HIS A 66 -2.26 12.46 -13.55
C HIS A 66 -3.53 12.38 -12.68
N SER A 67 -3.86 11.19 -12.18
CA SER A 67 -5.08 10.95 -11.39
C SER A 67 -4.85 10.82 -9.90
N ARG A 68 -3.60 10.74 -9.42
CA ARG A 68 -3.31 10.54 -8.00
C ARG A 68 -1.89 10.88 -7.61
N TYR A 69 -1.73 11.20 -6.33
CA TYR A 69 -0.48 11.33 -5.64
C TYR A 69 -0.28 10.12 -4.71
N MET A 70 0.94 9.59 -4.62
CA MET A 70 1.26 8.53 -3.68
C MET A 70 2.59 8.79 -2.98
N GLU A 71 2.66 8.43 -1.71
CA GLU A 71 3.91 8.32 -0.94
C GLU A 71 4.07 6.91 -0.38
N ARG A 72 5.29 6.39 -0.39
CA ARG A 72 5.68 5.19 0.32
C ARG A 72 6.80 5.51 1.30
N TRP A 73 6.61 5.11 2.54
CA TRP A 73 7.60 5.26 3.59
C TRP A 73 8.01 3.87 4.07
N SER A 74 9.32 3.60 4.10
CA SER A 74 9.86 2.42 4.78
C SER A 74 10.25 2.81 6.20
N LEU A 75 9.78 2.03 7.17
CA LEU A 75 10.04 2.23 8.59
C LEU A 75 10.86 1.06 9.13
N GLU A 76 11.52 1.25 10.27
CA GLU A 76 12.02 0.12 11.04
C GLU A 76 10.83 -0.75 11.46
N GLY A 77 10.80 -2.01 11.00
CA GLY A 77 9.71 -2.95 11.27
C GLY A 77 8.51 -2.86 10.33
N GLY A 78 8.46 -1.95 9.35
CA GLY A 78 7.24 -1.81 8.54
C GLY A 78 7.30 -0.86 7.36
N HIS A 79 6.11 -0.54 6.85
CA HIS A 79 5.93 0.44 5.79
C HIS A 79 4.58 1.14 5.89
N LEU A 80 4.51 2.34 5.32
CA LEU A 80 3.28 3.11 5.12
C LEU A 80 3.16 3.48 3.64
N VAL A 81 1.93 3.52 3.14
CA VAL A 81 1.57 4.05 1.83
C VAL A 81 0.43 5.02 2.00
N TYR A 82 0.67 6.27 1.63
CA TYR A 82 -0.35 7.31 1.51
C TYR A 82 -0.72 7.47 0.04
N GLU A 83 -2.00 7.66 -0.24
CA GLU A 83 -2.55 7.86 -1.57
C GLU A 83 -3.64 8.92 -1.54
N ALA A 84 -3.61 9.85 -2.49
CA ALA A 84 -4.61 10.89 -2.65
C ALA A 84 -5.06 10.98 -4.11
N LEU A 85 -6.37 10.89 -4.35
CA LEU A 85 -6.94 11.00 -5.68
C LEU A 85 -7.09 12.47 -6.06
N VAL A 86 -6.70 12.83 -7.29
CA VAL A 86 -6.86 14.19 -7.84
C VAL A 86 -8.34 14.50 -8.07
N SER A 87 -9.12 13.48 -8.43
CA SER A 87 -10.56 13.55 -8.59
C SER A 87 -11.18 12.19 -8.27
N GLY A 88 -12.45 12.18 -7.91
CA GLY A 88 -13.09 10.95 -7.45
C GLY A 88 -12.88 10.72 -5.96
N GLY A 89 -13.28 9.54 -5.51
CA GLY A 89 -12.98 9.03 -4.19
C GLY A 89 -12.82 7.51 -4.23
N PHE A 90 -12.35 6.94 -3.14
CA PHE A 90 -12.35 5.49 -2.96
C PHE A 90 -13.79 4.98 -2.89
N GLY A 91 -14.02 3.73 -3.31
CA GLY A 91 -15.35 3.12 -3.23
C GLY A 91 -15.63 2.57 -1.84
N SER A 92 -16.91 2.36 -1.50
CA SER A 92 -17.32 1.79 -0.21
C SER A 92 -16.70 0.42 0.07
N GLU A 93 -16.34 -0.34 -0.98
CA GLU A 93 -15.63 -1.61 -0.82
C GLU A 93 -14.28 -1.45 -0.14
N SER A 94 -13.65 -0.29 -0.25
CA SER A 94 -12.33 -0.02 0.32
C SER A 94 -12.33 0.04 1.86
N GLU A 95 -13.50 0.19 2.49
CA GLU A 95 -13.67 0.09 3.95
C GLU A 95 -13.90 -1.36 4.42
N SER A 96 -14.18 -2.29 3.50
CA SER A 96 -14.55 -3.66 3.87
C SER A 96 -13.35 -4.47 4.40
N PRO A 97 -13.58 -5.42 5.34
CA PRO A 97 -12.58 -6.42 5.72
C PRO A 97 -11.93 -7.13 4.53
N SER A 98 -12.73 -7.46 3.52
CA SER A 98 -12.27 -8.12 2.30
C SER A 98 -11.26 -7.29 1.50
N TYR A 99 -11.29 -5.95 1.61
CA TYR A 99 -10.31 -5.08 0.96
C TYR A 99 -8.93 -5.19 1.62
N LEU A 100 -8.86 -5.11 2.95
CA LEU A 100 -7.60 -5.31 3.68
C LEU A 100 -7.04 -6.72 3.46
N HIS A 101 -7.90 -7.74 3.48
CA HIS A 101 -7.45 -9.11 3.20
C HIS A 101 -6.92 -9.27 1.77
N ARG A 102 -7.54 -8.64 0.78
CA ARG A 102 -7.05 -8.65 -0.61
C ARG A 102 -5.68 -7.98 -0.75
N LEU A 103 -5.47 -6.92 0.03
CA LEU A 103 -4.22 -6.17 0.08
C LEU A 103 -3.09 -6.97 0.73
N TYR A 104 -3.35 -7.58 1.88
CA TYR A 104 -2.30 -8.08 2.76
C TYR A 104 -2.42 -9.54 3.19
N GLY A 105 -3.58 -10.19 3.02
CA GLY A 105 -3.81 -11.58 3.45
C GLY A 105 -2.88 -12.59 2.75
N ASN A 106 -2.41 -12.24 1.55
CA ASN A 106 -1.41 -13.01 0.80
C ASN A 106 -0.08 -12.28 0.60
N ASP A 107 0.24 -11.29 1.45
CA ASP A 107 1.51 -10.56 1.35
C ASP A 107 2.69 -11.51 1.60
N PRO A 108 3.60 -11.71 0.63
CA PRO A 108 4.75 -12.60 0.80
C PRO A 108 5.65 -12.22 1.98
N ALA A 109 5.80 -10.93 2.29
CA ALA A 109 6.62 -10.46 3.40
C ALA A 109 6.03 -10.86 4.75
N LEU A 110 4.70 -10.81 4.91
CA LEU A 110 4.01 -11.28 6.12
C LEU A 110 4.08 -12.81 6.22
N GLN A 111 3.84 -13.52 5.12
CA GLN A 111 3.90 -14.98 5.09
C GLN A 111 5.30 -15.53 5.41
N GLN A 112 6.36 -14.87 4.95
CA GLN A 112 7.74 -15.22 5.29
C GLN A 112 8.04 -15.09 6.80
N GLN A 113 7.34 -14.18 7.48
CA GLN A 113 7.43 -14.02 8.94
C GLN A 113 6.50 -14.96 9.71
N GLY A 114 5.77 -15.84 9.00
CA GLY A 114 4.79 -16.76 9.56
C GLY A 114 3.51 -16.07 10.05
N VAL A 115 3.27 -14.84 9.63
CA VAL A 115 2.08 -14.06 9.96
C VAL A 115 1.00 -14.36 8.93
N ARG A 116 -0.17 -14.74 9.43
CA ARG A 116 -1.37 -15.06 8.64
C ARG A 116 -2.59 -14.57 9.39
N PHE A 117 -3.61 -14.18 8.64
CA PHE A 117 -4.91 -13.79 9.16
C PHE A 117 -5.94 -14.03 8.06
N ASP A 118 -7.17 -14.33 8.47
CA ASP A 118 -8.32 -14.48 7.57
C ASP A 118 -9.20 -13.23 7.62
N VAL A 119 -10.20 -13.16 6.74
CA VAL A 119 -11.14 -12.02 6.67
C VAL A 119 -11.85 -11.79 8.02
N ASP A 120 -12.14 -12.88 8.74
CA ASP A 120 -12.87 -12.84 10.02
C ASP A 120 -12.02 -12.28 11.18
N ASP A 121 -10.70 -12.18 11.03
CA ASP A 121 -9.80 -11.58 12.02
C ASP A 121 -9.76 -10.05 11.95
N ILE A 122 -10.28 -9.48 10.86
CA ILE A 122 -10.18 -8.06 10.54
C ILE A 122 -11.27 -7.27 11.27
N ARG A 123 -10.87 -6.18 11.90
CA ARG A 123 -11.70 -5.33 12.74
C ARG A 123 -11.84 -3.94 12.11
N GLY A 124 -12.93 -3.27 12.43
CA GLY A 124 -13.18 -1.88 12.05
C GLY A 124 -13.33 -0.99 13.28
N ARG A 125 -12.77 0.23 13.22
CA ARG A 125 -12.97 1.30 14.19
C ARG A 125 -13.01 2.63 13.45
N ARG A 126 -14.20 3.22 13.28
CA ARG A 126 -14.40 4.47 12.52
C ARG A 126 -13.79 4.34 11.12
N ASP A 127 -12.89 5.25 10.76
CA ASP A 127 -12.20 5.37 9.48
C ASP A 127 -11.00 4.41 9.35
N LEU A 128 -10.90 3.40 10.23
CA LEU A 128 -9.79 2.44 10.30
C LEU A 128 -10.29 0.99 10.19
N THR A 129 -9.79 0.26 9.20
CA THR A 129 -9.93 -1.19 9.07
C THR A 129 -8.56 -1.82 9.30
N PHE A 130 -8.45 -2.75 10.24
CA PHE A 130 -7.15 -3.26 10.69
C PHE A 130 -7.20 -4.71 11.18
N VAL A 131 -6.03 -5.33 11.29
CA VAL A 131 -5.83 -6.63 11.93
C VAL A 131 -4.54 -6.61 12.71
N VAL A 132 -4.56 -7.25 13.88
CA VAL A 132 -3.35 -7.56 14.64
C VAL A 132 -3.12 -9.05 14.50
N ALA A 133 -2.11 -9.39 13.71
CA ALA A 133 -1.79 -10.76 13.34
C ALA A 133 -0.45 -11.16 13.95
N HIS A 134 -0.37 -12.37 14.47
CA HIS A 134 0.79 -12.82 15.23
C HIS A 134 1.44 -14.03 14.59
N SER A 135 2.75 -14.15 14.78
CA SER A 135 3.49 -15.39 14.62
C SER A 135 4.21 -15.73 15.93
N ARG A 136 5.01 -16.80 15.94
CA ARG A 136 5.85 -17.12 17.11
C ARG A 136 6.95 -16.10 17.36
N ARG A 137 7.22 -15.19 16.42
CA ARG A 137 8.37 -14.28 16.46
C ARG A 137 7.98 -12.82 16.40
N VAL A 138 6.87 -12.50 15.77
CA VAL A 138 6.45 -11.11 15.55
C VAL A 138 4.94 -10.93 15.78
N THR A 139 4.58 -9.73 16.21
CA THR A 139 3.23 -9.18 16.16
C THR A 139 3.21 -8.13 15.08
N CYS A 140 2.27 -8.23 14.13
CA CYS A 140 2.10 -7.28 13.04
C CYS A 140 0.74 -6.61 13.12
N PHE A 141 0.75 -5.28 13.13
CA PHE A 141 -0.43 -4.46 12.93
C PHE A 141 -0.51 -4.06 11.46
N VAL A 142 -1.58 -4.45 10.78
CA VAL A 142 -1.83 -4.16 9.37
C VAL A 142 -3.13 -3.41 9.24
N PHE A 143 -3.15 -2.35 8.44
CA PHE A 143 -4.30 -1.45 8.43
C PHE A 143 -4.51 -0.74 7.09
N VAL A 144 -5.73 -0.23 6.93
CA VAL A 144 -6.18 0.70 5.90
C VAL A 144 -7.06 1.74 6.59
N SER A 145 -6.87 3.00 6.24
CA SER A 145 -7.70 4.11 6.67
C SER A 145 -8.05 4.98 5.47
N ILE A 146 -9.33 5.33 5.35
CA ILE A 146 -9.84 6.18 4.27
C ILE A 146 -10.45 7.42 4.88
N PHE A 147 -10.06 8.58 4.35
CA PHE A 147 -10.40 9.88 4.92
C PHE A 147 -10.38 10.96 3.83
N GLY A 148 -10.58 12.22 4.24
CA GLY A 148 -10.59 13.38 3.34
C GLY A 148 -12.00 13.82 2.96
N GLU A 149 -12.14 14.31 1.73
CA GLU A 149 -13.40 14.85 1.21
C GLU A 149 -14.35 13.75 0.75
N THR A 150 -15.61 13.83 1.21
CA THR A 150 -16.72 12.93 0.85
C THR A 150 -17.72 13.62 -0.07
N SER A 151 -17.29 14.68 -0.77
CA SER A 151 -18.15 15.52 -1.62
C SER A 151 -18.75 14.79 -2.84
N ILE A 152 -18.36 13.53 -3.04
CA ILE A 152 -18.86 12.63 -4.07
C ILE A 152 -19.77 11.60 -3.39
N ALA A 153 -21.02 11.53 -3.84
CA ALA A 153 -22.00 10.56 -3.34
C ALA A 153 -21.40 9.15 -3.37
N ASP A 154 -21.56 8.44 -2.25
CA ASP A 154 -21.11 7.05 -2.03
C ASP A 154 -19.59 6.84 -1.90
N SER A 155 -18.79 7.91 -1.70
CA SER A 155 -17.37 7.78 -1.38
C SER A 155 -17.05 8.00 0.11
N PRO A 156 -16.35 7.07 0.78
CA PRO A 156 -15.81 7.28 2.12
C PRO A 156 -14.70 8.34 2.21
N GLY A 157 -14.07 8.70 1.09
CA GLY A 157 -13.03 9.72 1.07
C GLY A 157 -12.16 9.65 -0.17
N ASN A 158 -11.36 10.70 -0.39
CA ASN A 158 -10.42 10.80 -1.52
C ASN A 158 -8.96 10.53 -1.12
N GLN A 159 -8.71 10.20 0.14
CA GLN A 159 -7.39 9.90 0.68
C GLN A 159 -7.40 8.54 1.37
N LEU A 160 -6.29 7.82 1.22
CA LEU A 160 -6.08 6.51 1.80
C LEU A 160 -4.70 6.46 2.45
N LEU A 161 -4.64 5.94 3.66
CA LEU A 161 -3.41 5.55 4.33
C LEU A 161 -3.47 4.06 4.64
N ARG A 162 -2.46 3.30 4.23
CA ARG A 162 -2.37 1.87 4.55
C ARG A 162 -0.96 1.50 4.91
N GLY A 163 -0.79 0.37 5.59
CA GLY A 163 0.53 -0.11 5.92
C GLY A 163 0.52 -1.33 6.81
N GLY A 164 1.73 -1.73 7.20
CA GLY A 164 1.95 -2.81 8.13
C GLY A 164 3.21 -2.55 8.95
N ILE A 165 3.13 -2.73 10.26
CA ILE A 165 4.25 -2.59 11.20
C ILE A 165 4.32 -3.84 12.05
N CYS A 166 5.50 -4.46 12.07
CA CYS A 166 5.79 -5.69 12.78
C CYS A 166 6.85 -5.44 13.86
N GLN A 167 6.60 -5.96 15.05
CA GLN A 167 7.51 -5.89 16.18
C GLN A 167 7.80 -7.32 16.71
N PRO A 168 8.99 -7.60 17.25
CA PRO A 168 9.28 -8.88 17.88
C PRO A 168 8.32 -9.16 19.03
N VAL A 169 7.90 -10.41 19.20
CA VAL A 169 7.11 -10.82 20.37
C VAL A 169 8.00 -10.72 21.62
N HIS A 170 7.64 -9.85 22.56
CA HIS A 170 8.27 -9.77 23.87
C HIS A 170 7.55 -10.69 24.86
N ALA A 171 8.32 -11.35 25.74
CA ALA A 171 7.75 -12.24 26.75
C ALA A 171 6.89 -11.45 27.75
N GLY A 172 5.59 -11.70 27.79
CA GLY A 172 4.63 -11.01 28.66
C GLY A 172 3.58 -10.17 27.93
N ASP A 173 3.54 -10.21 26.60
CA ASP A 173 2.62 -9.42 25.80
C ASP A 173 1.53 -10.28 25.10
N PRO A 174 0.47 -10.69 25.83
CA PRO A 174 -0.72 -11.25 25.21
C PRO A 174 -1.77 -10.14 25.04
N ALA A 175 -2.03 -9.76 23.79
CA ALA A 175 -3.21 -8.99 23.38
C ALA A 175 -3.36 -7.54 23.91
N GLY A 176 -2.30 -6.94 24.46
CA GLY A 176 -2.33 -5.59 25.05
C GLY A 176 -1.96 -4.43 24.10
N ASP A 177 -1.23 -4.71 23.02
CA ASP A 177 -0.55 -3.68 22.20
C ASP A 177 -1.38 -3.07 21.05
N ASP A 178 -2.65 -3.46 20.86
CA ASP A 178 -3.53 -2.82 19.87
C ASP A 178 -3.61 -1.29 20.10
N LEU A 179 -3.56 -0.86 21.38
CA LEU A 179 -3.58 0.56 21.76
C LEU A 179 -2.29 1.30 21.38
N ASP A 180 -1.14 0.64 21.44
CA ASP A 180 0.14 1.24 21.09
C ASP A 180 0.25 1.46 19.58
N PHE A 181 -0.22 0.51 18.78
CA PHE A 181 -0.30 0.67 17.32
C PHE A 181 -1.32 1.72 16.89
N ILE A 182 -2.50 1.74 17.51
CA ILE A 182 -3.48 2.78 17.22
C ILE A 182 -2.97 4.14 17.66
N GLY A 183 -2.29 4.23 18.82
CA GLY A 183 -1.61 5.45 19.27
C GLY A 183 -0.59 5.97 18.24
N MET A 184 0.15 5.08 17.58
CA MET A 184 1.03 5.48 16.47
C MET A 184 0.23 6.09 15.30
N LEU A 185 -0.90 5.51 14.92
CA LEU A 185 -1.77 6.07 13.87
C LEU A 185 -2.41 7.41 14.28
N GLU A 186 -2.80 7.55 15.55
CA GLU A 186 -3.33 8.80 16.11
C GLU A 186 -2.27 9.93 16.09
N ASN A 187 -0.98 9.59 15.95
CA ASN A 187 0.13 10.53 15.75
C ASN A 187 0.50 10.77 14.28
N LEU A 188 -0.17 10.11 13.33
CA LEU A 188 0.03 10.38 11.90
C LEU A 188 -0.74 11.61 11.46
N ARG A 189 -0.07 12.43 10.65
CA ARG A 189 -0.63 13.64 10.08
C ARG A 189 -0.42 13.66 8.58
N VAL A 190 -1.41 14.15 7.84
CA VAL A 190 -1.29 14.46 6.41
C VAL A 190 -1.55 15.95 6.24
N ASP A 191 -0.58 16.66 5.68
CA ASP A 191 -0.60 18.13 5.53
C ASP A 191 -0.93 18.84 6.86
N GLY A 192 -0.43 18.28 7.98
CA GLY A 192 -0.64 18.78 9.35
C GLY A 192 -1.95 18.35 10.02
N ASN A 193 -2.86 17.67 9.32
CA ASN A 193 -4.15 17.22 9.86
C ASN A 193 -4.09 15.77 10.35
N ALA A 194 -4.78 15.45 11.45
CA ALA A 194 -4.89 14.08 11.95
C ALA A 194 -5.53 13.15 10.92
N VAL A 195 -4.91 11.98 10.71
CA VAL A 195 -5.46 10.94 9.83
C VAL A 195 -6.68 10.29 10.48
N LEU A 196 -6.54 9.89 11.74
CA LEU A 196 -7.66 9.37 12.52
C LEU A 196 -8.43 10.54 13.15
N ARG A 197 -9.76 10.56 12.96
CA ARG A 197 -10.67 11.56 13.54
C ARG A 197 -11.13 11.13 14.93
N ASP A 198 -11.14 12.07 15.87
CA ASP A 198 -11.61 11.93 17.27
C ASP A 198 -13.11 11.66 17.41
#